data_AF-A0A5E6TQ65-F1
#
_entry.id   AF-A0A5E6TQ65-F1
#
_cell.length_a   1.000
_cell.length_b   1.000
_cell.length_c   1.000
_cell.angle_alpha   90.00
_cell.angle_beta   90.00
_cell.angle_gamma   90.00
#
_symmetry.space_group_name_H-M   'P 1'
#
loop_
_entity.id
_entity.type
_entity.pdbx_description
1 polymer ?
#
loop_
_entity_poly.entity_id
_entity_poly.type
_entity_poly.pdbx_seq_one_letter_code
_entity_poly.pdbx_strand_id
1 'polypeptide(L)'
;MLIFNCTEAASKFFSRVHKGKKITPVDAKPPTAVIEDDEPGNSNEQWLVHAITVQRKHVLLVIHVQTRYCMILADAKKADAEGFVAGFVERWREGLLRDAINHDFMQWADAGILSDRFEEACAEHRFYRRSHRGAQQHIEQIAWFFQDCAAEWGCLPQGERAAIGFDAQMNSRLRNSKGRKDYFRPDEEMIAHWLRQYCAVDEAGIQAALERRKQAEREIQAFQSGLQ
;
A
#
# COMPACT_ATOMS: atom_id res chain seq x y z
N MET A 1 -3.54 8.42 -12.29
CA MET A 1 -2.22 8.96 -11.88
C MET A 1 -1.94 8.58 -10.43
N LEU A 2 -0.69 8.22 -10.12
CA LEU A 2 -0.22 7.97 -8.76
C LEU A 2 0.22 9.27 -8.07
N ILE A 3 -0.22 9.49 -6.83
CA ILE A 3 0.25 10.60 -5.99
C ILE A 3 0.92 10.04 -4.75
N PHE A 4 2.23 10.25 -4.64
CA PHE A 4 3.04 9.90 -3.48
C PHE A 4 3.18 11.11 -2.54
N ASN A 5 2.31 11.17 -1.54
CA ASN A 5 2.35 12.14 -0.47
C ASN A 5 3.45 11.76 0.52
N CYS A 6 4.55 12.48 0.50
CA CYS A 6 5.74 12.20 1.29
C CYS A 6 5.70 12.95 2.62
N THR A 7 5.76 12.19 3.71
CA THR A 7 6.11 12.73 5.03
C THR A 7 7.45 13.46 5.01
N GLU A 8 7.79 14.17 6.08
CA GLU A 8 9.12 14.80 6.17
C GLU A 8 10.27 13.79 6.02
N ALA A 9 10.15 12.62 6.66
CA ALA A 9 11.17 11.58 6.57
C ALA A 9 11.30 11.05 5.13
N ALA A 10 10.19 10.75 4.46
CA ALA A 10 10.20 10.32 3.05
C ALA A 10 10.74 11.42 2.12
N SER A 11 10.37 12.68 2.36
CA SER A 11 10.89 13.82 1.61
C SER A 11 12.42 13.93 1.69
N LYS A 12 12.99 13.68 2.88
CA LYS A 12 14.46 13.64 3.08
C LYS A 12 15.07 12.42 2.41
N PHE A 13 14.41 11.26 2.47
CA PHE A 13 14.87 10.02 1.85
C PHE A 13 15.02 10.14 0.33
N PHE A 14 14.03 10.69 -0.36
CA PHE A 14 14.07 10.89 -1.82
C PHE A 14 14.95 12.06 -2.26
N SER A 15 15.50 12.82 -1.32
CA SER A 15 16.36 13.97 -1.62
C SER A 15 17.83 13.62 -1.45
N ARG A 16 18.69 14.26 -2.26
CA ARG A 16 20.14 14.30 -2.06
C ARG A 16 20.69 15.70 -2.20
N VAL A 17 21.84 15.96 -1.59
CA VAL A 17 22.58 17.20 -1.80
C VAL A 17 23.76 16.89 -2.71
N HIS A 18 23.86 17.61 -3.83
CA HIS A 18 24.99 17.55 -4.73
C HIS A 18 25.52 18.96 -4.95
N LYS A 19 26.81 19.18 -4.61
CA LYS A 19 27.47 20.49 -4.70
C LYS A 19 26.66 21.62 -4.03
N GLY A 20 26.17 21.38 -2.81
CA GLY A 20 25.37 22.34 -2.04
C GLY A 20 23.93 22.55 -2.52
N LYS A 21 23.52 21.95 -3.65
CA LYS A 21 22.15 22.03 -4.17
C LYS A 21 21.36 20.80 -3.80
N LYS A 22 20.15 21.00 -3.26
CA LYS A 22 19.19 19.93 -3.01
C LYS A 22 18.57 19.49 -4.34
N ILE A 23 18.72 18.22 -4.66
CA ILE A 23 18.04 17.55 -5.78
C ILE A 23 16.94 16.69 -5.14
N THR A 24 15.70 16.92 -5.54
CA THR A 24 14.54 16.20 -5.01
C THR A 24 13.44 16.08 -6.05
N PRO A 25 12.76 14.93 -6.14
CA PRO A 25 11.55 14.77 -6.93
C PRO A 25 10.30 15.30 -6.19
N VAL A 26 10.42 15.62 -4.90
CA VAL A 26 9.28 15.98 -4.04
C VAL A 26 8.98 17.47 -4.17
N ASP A 27 7.84 17.79 -4.75
CA ASP A 27 7.35 19.14 -4.87
C ASP A 27 6.85 19.65 -3.49
N ALA A 28 7.24 20.87 -3.16
CA ALA A 28 6.86 21.57 -1.94
C ALA A 28 5.56 22.37 -2.09
N LYS A 29 5.01 22.48 -3.30
CA LYS A 29 3.76 23.18 -3.61
C LYS A 29 2.68 22.18 -4.06
N PRO A 30 2.10 21.43 -3.12
CA PRO A 30 0.98 20.56 -3.45
C PRO A 30 -0.27 21.36 -3.87
N PRO A 31 -1.20 20.74 -4.61
CA PRO A 31 -2.48 21.37 -4.96
C PRO A 31 -3.25 21.88 -3.73
N THR A 32 -3.25 21.12 -2.64
CA THR A 32 -3.75 21.55 -1.33
C THR A 32 -2.79 21.12 -0.21
N ALA A 33 -2.86 21.78 0.95
CA ALA A 33 -1.87 21.60 2.03
C ALA A 33 -1.93 20.22 2.70
N VAL A 34 -3.13 19.65 2.87
CA VAL A 34 -3.36 18.32 3.44
C VAL A 34 -4.25 17.51 2.52
N ILE A 35 -4.07 16.18 2.54
CA ILE A 35 -4.79 15.27 1.61
C ILE A 35 -6.30 15.33 1.83
N GLU A 36 -6.73 15.54 3.07
CA GLU A 36 -8.14 15.62 3.44
C GLU A 36 -8.91 16.77 2.76
N ASP A 37 -8.21 17.77 2.21
CA ASP A 37 -8.82 18.92 1.51
C ASP A 37 -9.02 18.68 0.00
N ASP A 38 -8.54 17.54 -0.54
CA ASP A 38 -8.72 17.24 -1.96
C ASP A 38 -10.18 16.84 -2.26
N GLU A 39 -10.67 17.22 -3.44
CA GLU A 39 -12.03 16.86 -3.86
C GLU A 39 -12.23 15.34 -3.88
N PRO A 40 -13.29 14.83 -3.20
CA PRO A 40 -13.66 13.43 -3.27
C PRO A 40 -13.97 13.01 -4.71
N GLY A 41 -13.41 11.89 -5.16
CA GLY A 41 -13.73 11.32 -6.48
C GLY A 41 -12.75 11.68 -7.61
N ASN A 42 -11.65 12.38 -7.32
CA ASN A 42 -10.54 12.43 -8.26
C ASN A 42 -9.98 11.00 -8.45
N SER A 43 -9.78 10.55 -9.69
CA SER A 43 -9.25 9.21 -10.04
C SER A 43 -7.76 9.03 -9.71
N ASN A 44 -7.25 9.85 -8.80
CA ASN A 44 -5.86 9.83 -8.37
C ASN A 44 -5.69 8.83 -7.25
N GLU A 45 -4.73 7.93 -7.45
CA GLU A 45 -4.33 6.94 -6.48
C GLU A 45 -3.40 7.60 -5.45
N GLN A 46 -3.96 7.96 -4.30
CA GLN A 46 -3.24 8.72 -3.28
C GLN A 46 -2.61 7.80 -2.24
N TRP A 47 -1.29 7.87 -2.13
CA TRP A 47 -0.49 7.09 -1.20
C TRP A 47 0.30 7.99 -0.27
N LEU A 48 0.29 7.70 1.03
CA LEU A 48 1.20 8.34 1.99
C LEU A 48 2.46 7.48 2.12
N VAL A 49 3.62 8.10 1.93
CA VAL A 49 4.95 7.48 2.04
C VAL A 49 5.65 7.96 3.30
N HIS A 50 6.12 7.01 4.11
CA HIS A 50 6.96 7.25 5.26
C HIS A 50 8.27 6.47 5.15
N ALA A 51 9.36 7.07 5.62
CA ALA A 51 10.67 6.45 5.59
C ALA A 51 11.19 6.29 7.02
N ILE A 52 11.67 5.09 7.33
CA ILE A 52 12.35 4.77 8.58
C ILE A 52 13.71 4.13 8.29
N THR A 53 14.53 4.00 9.32
CA THR A 53 15.76 3.21 9.28
C THR A 53 15.66 2.10 10.31
N VAL A 54 15.86 0.86 9.86
CA VAL A 54 15.82 -0.34 10.69
C VAL A 54 17.05 -1.17 10.34
N GLN A 55 17.81 -1.59 11.35
CA GLN A 55 19.06 -2.35 11.17
C GLN A 55 20.01 -1.73 10.13
N ARG A 56 20.18 -0.39 10.18
CA ARG A 56 21.01 0.42 9.26
C ARG A 56 20.57 0.40 7.79
N LYS A 57 19.44 -0.21 7.46
CA LYS A 57 18.83 -0.20 6.14
C LYS A 57 17.64 0.76 6.12
N HIS A 58 17.38 1.36 4.96
CA HIS A 58 16.19 2.19 4.80
C HIS A 58 14.99 1.32 4.48
N VAL A 59 13.85 1.65 5.08
CA VAL A 59 12.58 0.98 4.83
C VAL A 59 11.56 2.05 4.52
N LEU A 60 10.83 1.85 3.41
CA LEU A 60 9.69 2.68 3.05
C LEU A 60 8.42 1.96 3.44
N LEU A 61 7.59 2.64 4.21
CA LEU A 61 6.21 2.25 4.43
C LEU A 61 5.35 3.09 3.50
N VAL A 62 4.41 2.45 2.85
CA VAL A 62 3.46 3.12 1.96
C VAL A 62 2.06 2.70 2.35
N ILE A 63 1.13 3.66 2.45
CA ILE A 63 -0.26 3.38 2.80
C ILE A 63 -1.21 4.09 1.83
N HIS A 64 -2.14 3.34 1.25
CA HIS A 64 -3.18 3.88 0.40
C HIS A 64 -4.12 4.72 1.27
N VAL A 65 -4.36 5.95 0.86
CA VAL A 65 -5.14 6.90 1.66
C VAL A 65 -6.57 6.40 1.80
N GLN A 66 -7.22 5.98 0.72
CA GLN A 66 -8.63 5.61 0.76
C GLN A 66 -8.86 4.33 1.57
N THR A 67 -8.12 3.27 1.27
CA THR A 67 -8.39 1.92 1.81
C THR A 67 -7.55 1.57 3.03
N ARG A 68 -6.54 2.39 3.36
CA ARG A 68 -5.52 2.13 4.40
C ARG A 68 -4.65 0.89 4.15
N TYR A 69 -4.71 0.32 2.96
CA TYR A 69 -3.86 -0.79 2.54
C TYR A 69 -2.40 -0.35 2.56
N CYS A 70 -1.53 -1.15 3.17
CA CYS A 70 -0.12 -0.81 3.31
C CYS A 70 0.80 -1.82 2.64
N MET A 71 1.97 -1.33 2.23
CA MET A 71 3.08 -2.14 1.78
C MET A 71 4.38 -1.64 2.41
N ILE A 72 5.30 -2.57 2.66
CA ILE A 72 6.67 -2.26 3.07
C ILE A 72 7.65 -2.58 1.94
N LEU A 73 8.56 -1.64 1.68
CA LEU A 73 9.68 -1.82 0.78
C LEU A 73 10.96 -1.74 1.63
N ALA A 74 11.47 -2.91 1.98
CA ALA A 74 12.69 -3.06 2.76
C ALA A 74 13.94 -2.87 1.89
N ASP A 75 15.03 -2.43 2.52
CA ASP A 75 16.33 -2.19 1.87
C ASP A 75 16.26 -1.19 0.70
N ALA A 76 15.42 -0.16 0.87
CA ALA A 76 15.16 0.84 -0.16
C ALA A 76 16.40 1.71 -0.42
N LYS A 77 16.67 1.98 -1.69
CA LYS A 77 17.81 2.80 -2.10
C LYS A 77 17.51 4.29 -1.97
N LYS A 78 18.35 5.00 -1.20
CA LYS A 78 18.19 6.44 -0.95
C LYS A 78 18.29 7.25 -2.24
N ALA A 79 17.44 8.27 -2.37
CA ALA A 79 17.37 9.18 -3.52
C ALA A 79 17.17 8.47 -4.88
N ASP A 80 16.49 7.31 -4.87
CA ASP A 80 16.14 6.52 -6.06
C ASP A 80 14.61 6.48 -6.22
N ALA A 81 14.05 7.54 -6.78
CA ALA A 81 12.60 7.67 -6.93
C ALA A 81 12.04 6.78 -8.04
N GLU A 82 12.77 6.64 -9.15
CA GLU A 82 12.39 5.78 -10.27
C GLU A 82 12.36 4.31 -9.83
N GLY A 83 13.42 3.84 -9.15
CA GLY A 83 13.45 2.49 -8.60
C GLY A 83 12.37 2.25 -7.56
N PHE A 84 12.01 3.26 -6.76
CA PHE A 84 10.88 3.17 -5.85
C PHE A 84 9.55 3.02 -6.59
N VAL A 85 9.27 3.82 -7.62
CA VAL A 85 8.00 3.73 -8.37
C VAL A 85 7.87 2.38 -9.06
N ALA A 86 8.92 1.93 -9.75
CA ALA A 86 8.91 0.63 -10.41
C ALA A 86 8.64 -0.52 -9.43
N GLY A 87 9.39 -0.54 -8.31
CA GLY A 87 9.20 -1.55 -7.26
C GLY A 87 7.81 -1.43 -6.61
N PHE A 88 7.31 -0.23 -6.36
CA PHE A 88 5.98 -0.02 -5.78
C PHE A 88 4.87 -0.58 -6.68
N VAL A 89 4.89 -0.27 -7.98
CA VAL A 89 3.86 -0.71 -8.94
C VAL A 89 3.84 -2.23 -9.04
N GLU A 90 5.03 -2.85 -9.15
CA GLU A 90 5.17 -4.31 -9.16
C GLU A 90 4.65 -4.92 -7.85
N ARG A 91 5.11 -4.45 -6.69
CA ARG A 91 4.68 -4.95 -5.38
C ARG A 91 3.17 -4.84 -5.17
N TRP A 92 2.56 -3.75 -5.65
CA TRP A 92 1.11 -3.55 -5.54
C TRP A 92 0.35 -4.56 -6.37
N ARG A 93 0.73 -4.72 -7.64
CA ARG A 93 0.12 -5.69 -8.57
C ARG A 93 0.28 -7.12 -8.05
N GLU A 94 1.50 -7.52 -7.70
CA GLU A 94 1.81 -8.87 -7.21
C GLU A 94 1.06 -9.20 -5.92
N GLY A 95 0.95 -8.24 -5.00
CA GLY A 95 0.18 -8.41 -3.76
C GLY A 95 -1.29 -8.75 -4.01
N LEU A 96 -1.93 -8.04 -4.94
CA LEU A 96 -3.35 -8.23 -5.26
C LEU A 96 -3.60 -9.50 -6.08
N LEU A 97 -2.77 -9.78 -7.09
CA LEU A 97 -2.87 -11.04 -7.85
C LEU A 97 -2.67 -12.25 -6.94
N ARG A 98 -1.71 -12.17 -6.02
CA ARG A 98 -1.48 -13.24 -5.05
C ARG A 98 -2.67 -13.42 -4.11
N ASP A 99 -3.31 -12.33 -3.67
CA ASP A 99 -4.52 -12.43 -2.84
C ASP A 99 -5.67 -13.09 -3.61
N ALA A 100 -5.86 -12.71 -4.87
CA ALA A 100 -6.87 -13.26 -5.76
C ALA A 100 -6.68 -14.75 -6.05
N ILE A 101 -5.43 -15.19 -6.23
CA ILE A 101 -5.10 -16.61 -6.42
C ILE A 101 -5.34 -17.39 -5.11
N ASN A 102 -4.81 -16.91 -3.98
CA ASN A 102 -4.87 -17.63 -2.71
C ASN A 102 -6.31 -17.76 -2.18
N HIS A 103 -7.17 -16.81 -2.52
CA HIS A 103 -8.54 -16.76 -2.06
C HIS A 103 -9.58 -17.01 -3.17
N ASP A 104 -9.12 -17.51 -4.33
CA ASP A 104 -9.94 -18.02 -5.42
C ASP A 104 -11.02 -17.04 -5.90
N PHE A 105 -10.59 -15.79 -6.14
CA PHE A 105 -11.45 -14.75 -6.72
C PHE A 105 -10.90 -14.18 -8.03
N MET A 106 -9.95 -14.87 -8.67
CA MET A 106 -9.41 -14.46 -9.98
C MET A 106 -10.48 -14.34 -11.07
N GLN A 107 -11.61 -15.05 -10.98
CA GLN A 107 -12.68 -14.96 -11.97
C GLN A 107 -13.32 -13.56 -12.08
N TRP A 108 -13.16 -12.71 -11.06
CA TRP A 108 -13.61 -11.32 -11.09
C TRP A 108 -12.53 -10.34 -11.58
N ALA A 109 -11.30 -10.82 -11.76
CA ALA A 109 -10.17 -10.02 -12.25
C ALA A 109 -9.93 -10.31 -13.74
N ASP A 110 -10.69 -9.64 -14.62
CA ASP A 110 -10.42 -9.70 -16.07
C ASP A 110 -9.01 -9.18 -16.36
N ALA A 111 -8.12 -10.08 -16.80
CA ALA A 111 -6.70 -9.78 -16.95
C ALA A 111 -6.40 -8.72 -18.03
N GLY A 112 -7.25 -8.62 -19.06
CA GLY A 112 -7.08 -7.65 -20.15
C GLY A 112 -7.45 -6.25 -19.68
N ILE A 113 -8.67 -6.10 -19.13
CA ILE A 113 -9.15 -4.81 -18.61
C ILE A 113 -8.26 -4.32 -17.46
N LEU A 114 -7.84 -5.25 -16.58
CA LEU A 114 -6.94 -4.96 -15.47
C LEU A 114 -5.62 -4.34 -15.93
N SER A 115 -4.96 -4.97 -16.90
CA SER A 115 -3.63 -4.54 -17.34
C SER A 115 -3.69 -3.12 -17.91
N ASP A 116 -4.62 -2.86 -18.83
CA ASP A 116 -4.75 -1.55 -19.49
C ASP A 116 -5.04 -0.43 -18.48
N ARG A 117 -6.03 -0.61 -17.61
CA ARG A 117 -6.44 0.42 -16.64
C ARG A 117 -5.39 0.64 -15.55
N PHE A 118 -4.73 -0.42 -15.11
CA PHE A 118 -3.71 -0.33 -14.08
C PHE A 118 -2.45 0.36 -14.62
N GLU A 119 -2.04 0.04 -15.84
CA GLU A 119 -0.94 0.73 -16.53
C GLU A 119 -1.25 2.21 -16.74
N GLU A 120 -2.45 2.55 -17.21
CA GLU A 120 -2.89 3.94 -17.36
C GLU A 120 -2.85 4.71 -16.03
N ALA A 121 -3.34 4.10 -14.94
CA ALA A 121 -3.33 4.73 -13.62
C ALA A 121 -1.90 4.97 -13.09
N CYS A 122 -0.96 4.10 -13.44
CA CYS A 122 0.44 4.13 -13.03
C CYS A 122 1.38 4.91 -13.96
N ALA A 123 0.93 5.25 -15.18
CA ALA A 123 1.75 5.90 -16.20
C ALA A 123 2.30 7.26 -15.75
N GLU A 124 1.46 8.04 -15.06
CA GLU A 124 1.86 9.31 -14.47
C GLU A 124 1.99 9.20 -12.95
N HIS A 125 3.01 9.86 -12.40
CA HIS A 125 3.19 9.94 -10.97
C HIS A 125 3.77 11.28 -10.51
N ARG A 126 3.37 11.71 -9.30
CA ARG A 126 3.88 12.92 -8.64
C ARG A 126 4.24 12.64 -7.19
N PHE A 127 5.26 13.35 -6.70
CA PHE A 127 5.64 13.34 -5.29
C PHE A 127 5.37 14.71 -4.68
N TYR A 128 4.62 14.76 -3.58
CA TYR A 128 4.33 16.00 -2.87
C TYR A 128 4.73 15.91 -1.41
N ARG A 129 5.21 17.00 -0.82
CA ARG A 129 5.37 17.09 0.63
C ARG A 129 4.01 17.40 1.28
N ARG A 130 3.30 16.37 1.74
CA ARG A 130 1.99 16.49 2.40
C ARG A 130 1.84 15.46 3.51
N SER A 131 0.92 15.76 4.43
CA SER A 131 0.51 14.84 5.50
C SER A 131 -0.96 14.45 5.35
N HIS A 132 -1.30 13.32 5.97
CA HIS A 132 -2.68 12.96 6.26
C HIS A 132 -2.71 12.34 7.65
N ARG A 133 -3.45 12.95 8.58
CA ARG A 133 -3.35 12.62 10.01
C ARG A 133 -3.78 11.18 10.31
N GLY A 134 -4.89 10.73 9.73
CA GLY A 134 -5.38 9.35 9.90
C GLY A 134 -4.49 8.30 9.26
N ALA A 135 -3.98 8.55 8.04
CA ALA A 135 -3.01 7.66 7.40
C ALA A 135 -1.69 7.59 8.20
N GLN A 136 -1.23 8.73 8.71
CA GLN A 136 0.00 8.85 9.51
C GLN A 136 -0.11 8.05 10.81
N GLN A 137 -1.24 8.09 11.50
CA GLN A 137 -1.42 7.29 12.72
C GLN A 137 -1.28 5.79 12.43
N HIS A 138 -1.88 5.29 11.35
CA HIS A 138 -1.74 3.89 10.98
C HIS A 138 -0.33 3.54 10.51
N ILE A 139 0.34 4.41 9.75
CA ILE A 139 1.70 4.14 9.27
C ILE A 139 2.71 4.09 10.42
N GLU A 140 2.51 4.89 11.47
CA GLU A 140 3.32 4.86 12.68
C GLU A 140 3.11 3.57 13.48
N GLN A 141 1.87 3.08 13.57
CA GLN A 141 1.57 1.78 14.20
C GLN A 141 2.23 0.62 13.44
N ILE A 142 2.16 0.63 12.11
CA ILE A 142 2.83 -0.37 11.27
C ILE A 142 4.35 -0.28 11.44
N ALA A 143 4.91 0.94 11.47
CA ALA A 143 6.34 1.15 11.66
C ALA A 143 6.83 0.59 13.01
N TRP A 144 6.07 0.82 14.08
CA TRP A 144 6.37 0.26 15.40
C TRP A 144 6.37 -1.27 15.39
N PHE A 145 5.32 -1.88 14.82
CA PHE A 145 5.23 -3.35 14.72
C PHE A 145 6.35 -3.93 13.84
N PHE A 146 6.67 -3.28 12.72
CA PHE A 146 7.76 -3.70 11.84
C PHE A 146 9.12 -3.66 12.54
N GLN A 147 9.38 -2.60 13.32
CA GLN A 147 10.62 -2.48 14.10
C GLN A 147 10.75 -3.58 15.15
N ASP A 148 9.65 -3.93 15.81
CA ASP A 148 9.59 -5.00 16.80
C ASP A 148 9.90 -6.36 16.17
N CYS A 149 9.22 -6.72 15.06
CA CYS A 149 9.50 -7.96 14.33
C CYS A 149 10.94 -8.02 13.82
N ALA A 150 11.48 -6.92 13.30
CA ALA A 150 12.87 -6.87 12.85
C ALA A 150 13.85 -7.05 14.01
N ALA A 151 13.56 -6.47 15.19
CA ALA A 151 14.38 -6.67 16.38
C ALA A 151 14.34 -8.12 16.85
N GLU A 152 13.17 -8.75 16.86
CA GLU A 152 12.98 -10.15 17.25
C GLU A 152 13.69 -11.12 16.30
N TRP A 153 13.53 -10.96 14.98
CA TRP A 153 14.12 -11.86 13.99
C TRP A 153 15.60 -11.57 13.68
N GLY A 154 16.13 -10.44 14.15
CA GLY A 154 17.50 -10.01 13.87
C GLY A 154 17.77 -9.70 12.39
N CYS A 155 16.75 -9.67 11.53
CA CYS A 155 16.86 -9.36 10.10
C CYS A 155 15.61 -8.62 9.58
N LEU A 156 15.74 -7.90 8.46
CA LEU A 156 14.58 -7.46 7.67
C LEU A 156 13.97 -8.65 6.92
N PRO A 157 12.71 -8.54 6.43
CA PRO A 157 12.12 -9.59 5.59
C PRO A 157 13.05 -10.03 4.46
N GLN A 158 13.33 -11.33 4.41
CA GLN A 158 14.27 -11.90 3.44
C GLN A 158 13.58 -12.11 2.09
N GLY A 159 13.69 -11.10 1.23
CA GLY A 159 13.12 -11.11 -0.11
C GLY A 159 11.64 -10.78 -0.14
N GLU A 160 11.10 -10.74 -1.36
CA GLU A 160 9.77 -10.19 -1.62
C GLU A 160 8.64 -11.01 -0.98
N ARG A 161 8.72 -12.34 -1.01
CA ARG A 161 7.68 -13.21 -0.43
C ARG A 161 7.49 -12.95 1.08
N ALA A 162 8.58 -12.72 1.81
CA ALA A 162 8.52 -12.39 3.23
C ALA A 162 7.89 -11.00 3.46
N ALA A 163 8.23 -10.02 2.60
CA ALA A 163 7.62 -8.70 2.65
C ALA A 163 6.10 -8.75 2.36
N ILE A 164 5.68 -9.50 1.33
CA ILE A 164 4.24 -9.73 1.03
C ILE A 164 3.53 -10.37 2.22
N GLY A 165 4.16 -11.35 2.87
CA GLY A 165 3.59 -11.99 4.06
C GLY A 165 3.34 -11.00 5.19
N PHE A 166 4.30 -10.11 5.44
CA PHE A 166 4.15 -9.03 6.42
C PHE A 166 3.03 -8.06 6.02
N ASP A 167 2.99 -7.63 4.75
CA ASP A 167 1.95 -6.74 4.23
C ASP A 167 0.55 -7.33 4.42
N ALA A 168 0.35 -8.59 4.05
CA ALA A 168 -0.90 -9.31 4.22
C ALA A 168 -1.32 -9.41 5.70
N GLN A 169 -0.36 -9.63 6.60
CA GLN A 169 -0.64 -9.65 8.04
C GLN A 169 -1.08 -8.27 8.55
N MET A 170 -0.49 -7.18 8.05
CA MET A 170 -0.87 -5.81 8.46
C MET A 170 -2.20 -5.37 7.87
N ASN A 171 -2.54 -5.86 6.68
CA ASN A 171 -3.76 -5.50 5.96
C ASN A 171 -4.99 -6.32 6.38
N SER A 172 -4.79 -7.46 7.04
CA SER A 172 -5.88 -8.27 7.63
C SER A 172 -6.31 -7.80 9.01
N ARG A 173 -5.60 -6.85 9.62
CA ARG A 173 -5.96 -6.28 10.92
C ARG A 173 -7.02 -5.20 10.77
N LEU A 174 -8.05 -5.29 11.62
CA LEU A 174 -9.12 -4.29 11.70
C LEU A 174 -8.56 -2.89 11.99
N ARG A 175 -9.05 -1.90 11.25
CA ARG A 175 -8.75 -0.49 11.44
C ARG A 175 -10.03 0.31 11.60
N ASN A 176 -9.90 1.50 12.17
CA ASN A 176 -10.95 2.50 12.19
C ASN A 176 -10.44 3.77 11.52
N SER A 177 -11.34 4.67 11.17
CA SER A 177 -10.97 5.99 10.65
C SER A 177 -11.95 7.03 11.13
N LYS A 178 -11.47 8.26 11.31
CA LYS A 178 -12.33 9.37 11.71
C LYS A 178 -13.42 9.55 10.65
N GLY A 179 -14.68 9.48 11.06
CA GLY A 179 -15.85 9.60 10.17
C GLY A 179 -16.48 8.27 9.76
N ARG A 180 -15.84 7.12 10.04
CA ARG A 180 -16.43 5.79 9.87
C ARG A 180 -16.80 5.20 11.22
N LYS A 181 -18.04 4.73 11.36
CA LYS A 181 -18.53 4.10 12.60
C LYS A 181 -17.98 2.70 12.79
N ASP A 182 -17.87 1.95 11.69
CA ASP A 182 -17.49 0.55 11.73
C ASP A 182 -15.99 0.34 11.48
N TYR A 183 -15.46 -0.70 12.12
CA TYR A 183 -14.15 -1.22 11.79
C TYR A 183 -14.16 -1.87 10.41
N PHE A 184 -13.00 -1.87 9.76
CA PHE A 184 -12.82 -2.45 8.43
C PHE A 184 -11.45 -3.07 8.27
N ARG A 185 -11.31 -3.97 7.30
CA ARG A 185 -10.02 -4.54 6.94
C ARG A 185 -9.45 -3.88 5.68
N PRO A 186 -8.22 -3.35 5.73
CA PRO A 186 -7.60 -2.72 4.56
C PRO A 186 -7.47 -3.60 3.32
N ASP A 187 -7.27 -4.91 3.49
CA ASP A 187 -7.24 -5.86 2.38
C ASP A 187 -8.59 -5.94 1.64
N GLU A 188 -9.70 -6.11 2.35
CA GLU A 188 -11.05 -6.12 1.79
C GLU A 188 -11.40 -4.81 1.09
N GLU A 189 -11.08 -3.68 1.71
CA GLU A 189 -11.30 -2.36 1.09
C GLU A 189 -10.47 -2.17 -0.18
N MET A 190 -9.23 -2.66 -0.21
CA MET A 190 -8.39 -2.58 -1.40
C MET A 190 -8.88 -3.49 -2.52
N ILE A 191 -9.41 -4.67 -2.21
CA ILE A 191 -9.98 -5.56 -3.22
C ILE A 191 -11.23 -4.93 -3.82
N ALA A 192 -12.13 -4.40 -2.99
CA ALA A 192 -13.30 -3.69 -3.47
C ALA A 192 -12.92 -2.49 -4.35
N HIS A 193 -11.93 -1.70 -3.92
CA HIS A 193 -11.37 -0.61 -4.74
C HIS A 193 -10.83 -1.12 -6.06
N TRP A 194 -10.01 -2.16 -6.03
CA TRP A 194 -9.30 -2.68 -7.18
C TRP A 194 -10.24 -3.28 -8.23
N LEU A 195 -11.19 -4.12 -7.80
CA LEU A 195 -12.19 -4.72 -8.68
C LEU A 195 -13.08 -3.65 -9.34
N ARG A 196 -13.45 -2.61 -8.59
CA ARG A 196 -14.26 -1.49 -9.09
C ARG A 196 -13.50 -0.66 -10.12
N GLN A 197 -12.29 -0.23 -9.78
CA GLN A 197 -11.53 0.70 -10.62
C GLN A 197 -10.93 0.01 -11.84
N TYR A 198 -10.30 -1.14 -11.64
CA TYR A 198 -9.45 -1.76 -12.66
C TYR A 198 -10.05 -2.97 -13.33
N CYS A 199 -11.06 -3.61 -12.74
CA CYS A 199 -11.71 -4.79 -13.34
C CYS A 199 -13.14 -4.51 -13.82
N ALA A 200 -13.64 -3.28 -13.65
CA ALA A 200 -15.00 -2.88 -14.04
C ALA A 200 -16.12 -3.76 -13.45
N VAL A 201 -15.87 -4.35 -12.27
CA VAL A 201 -16.84 -5.21 -11.58
C VAL A 201 -17.87 -4.33 -10.89
N ASP A 202 -19.14 -4.70 -11.01
CA ASP A 202 -20.24 -4.02 -10.33
C ASP A 202 -20.28 -4.37 -8.82
N GLU A 203 -21.12 -3.66 -8.05
CA GLU A 203 -21.20 -3.87 -6.60
C GLU A 203 -21.63 -5.30 -6.22
N ALA A 204 -22.47 -5.94 -7.05
CA ALA A 204 -22.90 -7.31 -6.83
C ALA A 204 -21.72 -8.30 -6.98
N GLY A 205 -20.92 -8.14 -8.03
CA GLY A 205 -19.71 -8.92 -8.25
C GLY A 205 -18.64 -8.67 -7.19
N ILE A 206 -18.47 -7.41 -6.76
CA ILE A 206 -17.54 -7.06 -5.67
C ILE A 206 -17.94 -7.77 -4.37
N GLN A 207 -19.22 -7.71 -3.99
CA GLN A 207 -19.69 -8.40 -2.79
C GLN A 207 -19.49 -9.92 -2.89
N ALA A 208 -19.74 -10.51 -4.06
CA ALA A 208 -19.52 -11.94 -4.28
C ALA A 208 -18.03 -12.32 -4.15
N ALA A 209 -17.11 -11.50 -4.67
CA ALA A 209 -15.68 -11.71 -4.52
C ALA A 209 -15.22 -11.62 -3.05
N LEU A 210 -15.73 -10.63 -2.30
CA LEU A 210 -15.42 -10.48 -0.88
C LEU A 210 -15.93 -11.66 -0.05
N GLU A 211 -17.16 -12.14 -0.32
CA GLU A 211 -17.69 -13.34 0.35
C GLU A 211 -16.89 -14.60 0.00
N ARG A 212 -16.51 -14.78 -1.28
CA ARG A 212 -15.65 -15.90 -1.69
C ARG A 212 -14.32 -15.88 -0.96
N ARG A 213 -13.70 -14.70 -0.85
CA ARG A 213 -12.44 -14.50 -0.15
C ARG A 213 -12.55 -14.86 1.33
N LYS A 214 -13.59 -14.37 2.00
CA LYS A 214 -13.88 -14.69 3.41
C LYS A 214 -14.12 -16.19 3.62
N GLN A 215 -14.77 -16.84 2.67
CA GLN A 215 -14.95 -18.28 2.68
C GLN A 215 -13.62 -19.03 2.52
N ALA A 216 -12.75 -18.59 1.61
CA ALA A 216 -11.41 -19.16 1.44
C ALA A 216 -10.56 -19.02 2.71
N GLU A 217 -10.60 -17.85 3.37
CA GLU A 217 -9.89 -17.64 4.65
C GLU A 217 -10.33 -18.65 5.72
N ARG A 218 -11.63 -18.95 5.81
CA ARG A 218 -12.17 -19.96 6.74
C ARG A 218 -11.71 -21.37 6.38
N GLU A 219 -11.69 -21.71 5.10
CA GLU A 219 -11.20 -23.00 4.59
C GLU A 219 -9.72 -23.21 4.94
N ILE A 220 -8.89 -22.17 4.72
CA ILE A 220 -7.47 -22.17 5.06
C ILE A 220 -7.26 -22.33 6.57
N GLN A 221 -7.99 -21.58 7.39
CA GLN A 221 -7.91 -21.68 8.86
C GLN A 221 -8.33 -23.06 9.37
N ALA A 222 -9.41 -23.63 8.83
CA ALA A 222 -9.88 -24.96 9.20
C ALA A 222 -8.85 -26.04 8.83
N PHE A 223 -8.25 -25.95 7.64
CA PHE A 223 -7.19 -26.84 7.22
C PHE A 223 -5.95 -26.75 8.12
N GLN A 224 -5.51 -25.53 8.46
CA GLN A 224 -4.37 -25.32 9.37
C GLN A 224 -4.63 -25.83 10.79
N SER A 225 -5.85 -25.67 11.30
CA SER A 225 -6.23 -26.13 12.64
C SER A 225 -6.36 -27.65 12.72
N GLY A 226 -6.72 -28.32 11.61
CA GLY A 226 -6.78 -29.79 11.53
C GLY A 226 -5.43 -30.48 11.34
N LEU A 227 -4.35 -29.72 11.10
CA LEU A 227 -2.98 -30.21 11.00
C LEU A 227 -2.22 -30.16 12.34
N GLN A 228 -2.80 -29.54 13.38
CA GLN A 228 -2.26 -29.49 14.75
C GLN A 228 -2.85 -30.60 15.61
#